data_AF-A0A370BEM4-F1
#
_entry.id   AF-A0A370BEM4-F1
#
_cell.length_a   1.000
_cell.length_b   1.000
_cell.length_c   1.000
_cell.angle_alpha   90.00
_cell.angle_beta   90.00
_cell.angle_gamma   90.00
#
_symmetry.space_group_name_H-M   'P 1'
#
loop_
_entity.id
_entity.type
_entity.pdbx_description
1 polymer ?
#
loop_
_entity_poly.entity_id
_entity_poly.type
_entity_poly.pdbx_seq_one_letter_code
_entity_poly.pdbx_strand_id
1 'polypeptide(L)'
;MPNLSQISREVFDLITALLSPNSTKMLADALLFSESQENILWRAIFKSDGWINKAFELGACPVLVGPKLHEIGRPSYRGSHRHHILLSTNDDAGDLQYFQDLLFKSLREGHRYEPTEFKIILPEITFVSPNKREMKIPEIALYVHDAILPQETLVLSGRTIRKLFEKSALRTQYSFAS
;
A
#
# COMPACT_ATOMS: atom_id res chain seq x y z
N MET A 1 20.93 21.84 17.27
CA MET A 1 20.15 20.68 16.78
C MET A 1 20.98 19.98 15.73
N PRO A 2 21.22 18.66 15.81
CA PRO A 2 22.03 17.95 14.82
C PRO A 2 21.36 18.01 13.45
N ASN A 3 22.14 18.27 12.41
CA ASN A 3 21.65 18.41 11.04
C ASN A 3 21.45 17.01 10.43
N LEU A 4 20.23 16.47 10.57
CA LEU A 4 19.89 15.10 10.19
C LEU A 4 19.99 14.82 8.68
N SER A 5 20.25 15.85 7.86
CA SER A 5 20.49 15.71 6.43
C SER A 5 21.86 15.10 6.06
N GLN A 6 22.68 14.77 7.05
CA GLN A 6 24.02 14.18 6.87
C GLN A 6 24.07 12.68 7.19
N ILE A 7 22.94 12.07 7.57
CA ILE A 7 22.88 10.64 7.89
C ILE A 7 22.83 9.84 6.58
N SER A 8 23.74 8.87 6.42
CA SER A 8 23.75 7.98 5.27
C SER A 8 22.52 7.06 5.27
N ARG A 9 22.07 6.67 4.08
CA ARG A 9 20.85 5.86 3.92
C ARG A 9 20.89 4.54 4.68
N GLU A 10 22.04 3.89 4.74
CA GLU A 10 22.24 2.65 5.49
C GLU A 10 21.99 2.82 7.00
N VAL A 11 22.44 3.94 7.57
CA VAL A 11 22.22 4.28 8.98
C VAL A 11 20.76 4.63 9.23
N PHE A 12 20.12 5.31 8.27
CA PHE A 12 18.69 5.61 8.33
C PHE A 12 17.83 4.33 8.32
N ASP A 13 18.11 3.40 7.40
CA ASP A 13 17.36 2.14 7.28
C ASP A 13 17.49 1.31 8.57
N LEU A 14 18.68 1.27 9.17
CA LEU A 14 18.94 0.66 10.50
C LEU A 14 18.12 1.30 11.62
N ILE A 15 17.99 2.63 11.64
CA ILE A 15 17.18 3.34 12.64
C ILE A 15 15.69 3.04 12.42
N THR A 16 15.20 3.07 11.17
CA THR A 16 13.79 2.78 10.86
C THR A 16 13.39 1.35 11.17
N ALA A 17 14.30 0.39 11.06
CA ALA A 17 14.06 -1.02 11.41
C ALA A 17 13.86 -1.23 12.93
N LEU A 18 14.34 -0.29 13.76
CA LEU A 18 14.24 -0.35 15.23
C LEU A 18 13.10 0.50 15.79
N LEU A 19 12.40 1.26 14.94
CA LEU A 19 11.34 2.16 15.34
C LEU A 19 9.96 1.53 15.16
N SER A 20 9.03 1.89 16.04
CA SER A 20 7.62 1.57 15.83
C SER A 20 7.12 2.24 14.54
N PRO A 21 6.15 1.64 13.83
CA PRO A 21 5.65 2.18 12.55
C PRO A 21 5.25 3.66 12.58
N ASN A 22 4.67 4.12 13.70
CA ASN A 22 4.31 5.54 13.91
C ASN A 22 5.53 6.45 14.00
N SER A 23 6.59 6.01 14.66
CA SER A 23 7.85 6.75 14.77
C SER A 23 8.56 6.79 13.41
N THR A 24 8.50 5.71 12.63
CA THR A 24 9.06 5.64 11.27
C THR A 24 8.35 6.61 10.31
N LYS A 25 7.01 6.73 10.40
CA LYS A 25 6.23 7.69 9.61
C LYS A 25 6.60 9.15 9.97
N MET A 26 6.63 9.48 11.27
CA MET A 26 7.02 10.83 11.71
C MET A 26 8.46 11.19 11.32
N LEU A 27 9.38 10.22 11.35
CA LEU A 27 10.77 10.41 10.98
C LEU A 27 10.92 10.57 9.44
N ALA A 28 10.15 9.82 8.65
CA ALA A 28 10.09 9.98 7.19
C ALA A 28 9.48 11.33 6.78
N ASP A 29 8.43 11.77 7.46
CA ASP A 29 7.80 13.09 7.24
C ASP A 29 8.72 14.25 7.66
N ALA A 30 9.50 14.09 8.73
CA ALA A 30 10.45 15.10 9.22
C ALA A 30 11.71 15.23 8.36
N LEU A 31 12.12 14.17 7.67
CA LEU A 31 13.41 14.13 6.99
C LEU A 31 13.34 14.38 5.48
N LEU A 32 12.18 14.24 4.83
CA LEU A 32 12.06 14.37 3.36
C LEU A 32 13.05 13.48 2.57
N PHE A 33 13.78 12.57 3.25
CA PHE A 33 14.78 11.68 2.67
C PHE A 33 14.04 10.48 2.08
N SER A 34 13.66 10.64 0.82
CA SER A 34 12.94 9.69 -0.01
C SER A 34 11.61 9.25 0.59
N GLU A 35 10.53 9.81 0.05
CA GLU A 35 9.22 9.16 0.12
C GLU A 35 9.41 7.73 -0.40
N SER A 36 9.25 6.71 0.45
CA SER A 36 9.22 5.34 -0.03
C SER A 36 8.07 5.22 -1.03
N GLN A 37 8.21 4.36 -2.04
CA GLN A 37 7.14 4.18 -3.03
C GLN A 37 5.84 3.68 -2.38
N GLU A 38 5.97 2.99 -1.24
CA GLU A 38 4.84 2.61 -0.39
C GLU A 38 4.12 3.84 0.19
N ASN A 39 4.86 4.84 0.70
CA ASN A 39 4.26 6.09 1.19
C ASN A 39 3.53 6.87 0.08
N ILE A 40 4.09 6.87 -1.14
CA ILE A 40 3.44 7.46 -2.32
C ILE A 40 2.12 6.75 -2.60
N LEU A 41 2.10 5.41 -2.58
CA LEU A 41 0.90 4.61 -2.80
C LEU A 41 -0.18 4.87 -1.75
N TRP A 42 0.18 4.92 -0.46
CA TRP A 42 -0.76 5.25 0.60
C TRP A 42 -1.39 6.63 0.37
N ARG A 43 -0.59 7.65 0.02
CA ARG A 43 -1.10 9.01 -0.29
C ARG A 43 -1.87 9.08 -1.61
N ALA A 44 -1.57 8.21 -2.57
CA ALA A 44 -2.31 8.09 -3.81
C ALA A 44 -3.72 7.53 -3.56
N ILE A 45 -3.85 6.55 -2.66
CA ILE A 45 -5.11 5.87 -2.32
C ILE A 45 -5.95 6.72 -1.36
N PHE A 46 -5.34 7.22 -0.28
CA PHE A 46 -6.02 7.90 0.81
C PHE A 46 -5.77 9.41 0.76
N LYS A 47 -6.85 10.20 0.81
CA LYS A 47 -6.78 11.66 0.94
C LYS A 47 -6.64 12.11 2.39
N SER A 48 -6.96 11.24 3.35
CA SER A 48 -6.82 11.51 4.77
C SER A 48 -6.47 10.24 5.53
N ASP A 49 -5.75 10.40 6.65
CA ASP A 49 -5.35 9.28 7.50
C ASP A 49 -6.45 8.78 8.46
N GLY A 50 -7.67 9.32 8.39
CA GLY A 50 -8.73 9.05 9.36
C GLY A 50 -9.02 7.57 9.59
N TRP A 51 -9.23 6.81 8.51
CA TRP A 51 -9.45 5.36 8.62
C TRP A 51 -8.20 4.60 9.07
N ILE A 52 -7.02 5.00 8.61
CA ILE A 52 -5.75 4.35 8.97
C ILE A 52 -5.48 4.51 10.47
N ASN A 53 -5.67 5.71 11.00
CA ASN A 53 -5.56 5.99 12.43
C ASN A 53 -6.56 5.15 13.21
N LYS A 54 -7.80 5.03 12.70
CA LYS A 54 -8.82 4.20 13.36
C LYS A 54 -8.44 2.72 13.39
N ALA A 55 -7.85 2.20 12.32
CA ALA A 55 -7.34 0.83 12.28
C ALA A 55 -6.26 0.59 13.33
N PHE A 56 -5.29 1.50 13.46
CA PHE A 56 -4.27 1.38 14.51
C PHE A 56 -4.84 1.52 15.93
N GLU A 57 -5.84 2.37 16.15
CA GLU A 57 -6.55 2.46 17.44
C GLU A 57 -7.20 1.13 17.85
N LEU A 58 -7.69 0.36 16.87
CA LEU A 58 -8.31 -0.95 17.06
C LEU A 58 -7.28 -2.09 17.12
N GLY A 59 -5.98 -1.79 17.02
CA GLY A 59 -4.92 -2.81 17.02
C GLY A 59 -4.72 -3.52 15.68
N ALA A 60 -5.42 -3.10 14.62
CA ALA A 60 -5.20 -3.63 13.28
C ALA A 60 -3.89 -3.11 12.67
N CYS A 61 -3.37 -3.83 11.68
CA CYS A 61 -2.14 -3.51 10.95
C CYS A 61 -2.39 -3.46 9.44
N PRO A 62 -2.90 -2.33 8.90
CA PRO A 62 -3.13 -2.18 7.47
C PRO A 62 -1.84 -2.27 6.65
N VAL A 63 -1.84 -3.11 5.62
CA VAL A 63 -0.74 -3.32 4.68
C VAL A 63 -1.24 -3.41 3.24
N LEU A 64 -0.49 -2.84 2.31
CA LEU A 64 -0.74 -2.97 0.87
C LEU A 64 0.07 -4.16 0.34
N VAL A 65 -0.60 -5.08 -0.34
CA VAL A 65 0.01 -6.27 -0.95
C VAL A 65 -0.30 -6.28 -2.44
N GLY A 66 0.72 -6.48 -3.27
CA GLY A 66 0.55 -6.54 -4.72
C GLY A 66 1.88 -6.66 -5.45
N PRO A 67 1.88 -6.90 -6.76
CA PRO A 67 3.11 -7.03 -7.51
C PRO A 67 3.71 -5.65 -7.72
N LYS A 68 5.04 -5.55 -7.60
CA LYS A 68 5.81 -4.36 -8.00
C LYS A 68 5.33 -3.06 -7.34
N LEU A 69 4.82 -3.10 -6.10
CA LEU A 69 4.44 -1.88 -5.36
C LEU A 69 5.57 -0.85 -5.33
N HIS A 70 6.81 -1.33 -5.17
CA HIS A 70 8.03 -0.51 -5.18
C HIS A 70 8.41 0.10 -6.55
N GLU A 71 7.71 -0.28 -7.63
CA GLU A 71 7.89 0.27 -8.98
C GLU A 71 6.79 1.28 -9.35
N ILE A 72 5.64 1.24 -8.68
CA ILE A 72 4.52 2.15 -8.98
C ILE A 72 4.95 3.58 -8.66
N GLY A 73 4.70 4.52 -9.58
CA GLY A 73 5.12 5.92 -9.45
C GLY A 73 6.54 6.20 -9.93
N ARG A 74 7.34 5.20 -10.34
CA ARG A 74 8.63 5.47 -10.98
C ARG A 74 8.43 6.16 -12.34
N PRO A 75 9.25 7.17 -12.70
CA PRO A 75 9.16 7.85 -14.00
C PRO A 75 9.26 6.91 -15.22
N SER A 76 9.97 5.79 -15.06
CA SER A 76 10.18 4.79 -16.11
C SER A 76 9.18 3.62 -16.05
N TYR A 77 8.07 3.76 -15.31
CA TYR A 77 7.10 2.69 -15.16
C TYR A 77 6.47 2.33 -16.52
N ARG A 78 6.60 1.05 -16.93
CA ARG A 78 6.08 0.50 -18.21
C ARG A 78 5.13 -0.68 -18.02
N GLY A 79 4.53 -0.84 -16.84
CA GLY A 79 3.67 -1.99 -16.56
C GLY A 79 2.19 -1.75 -16.88
N SER A 80 1.32 -2.58 -16.30
CA SER A 80 -0.13 -2.60 -16.56
C SER A 80 -0.80 -1.24 -16.36
N HIS A 81 -1.79 -0.93 -17.21
CA HIS A 81 -2.65 0.24 -17.08
C HIS A 81 -3.49 0.25 -15.78
N ARG A 82 -3.73 -0.94 -15.21
CA ARG A 82 -4.42 -1.14 -13.94
C ARG A 82 -3.60 -2.01 -13.01
N HIS A 83 -3.38 -1.55 -11.79
CA HIS A 83 -2.76 -2.32 -10.72
C HIS A 83 -3.79 -3.00 -9.86
N HIS A 84 -3.44 -4.18 -9.39
CA HIS A 84 -4.22 -4.93 -8.43
C HIS A 84 -3.47 -4.92 -7.12
N ILE A 85 -4.10 -4.36 -6.08
CA ILE A 85 -3.54 -4.22 -4.75
C ILE A 85 -4.57 -4.75 -3.75
N LEU A 86 -4.14 -5.55 -2.80
CA LEU A 86 -4.91 -5.97 -1.64
C LEU A 86 -4.57 -5.05 -0.47
N LEU A 87 -5.59 -4.48 0.17
CA LEU A 87 -5.49 -3.87 1.48
C LEU A 87 -5.84 -4.93 2.52
N SER A 88 -4.82 -5.51 3.14
CA SER A 88 -5.02 -6.43 4.27
C SER A 88 -4.94 -5.62 5.56
N THR A 89 -5.81 -5.90 6.51
CA THR A 89 -5.91 -5.16 7.78
C THR A 89 -5.32 -5.91 8.95
N ASN A 90 -5.24 -7.25 8.87
CA ASN A 90 -4.91 -8.11 10.01
C ASN A 90 -5.69 -7.71 11.27
N ASP A 91 -6.99 -7.46 11.09
CA ASP A 91 -7.91 -7.10 12.16
C ASP A 91 -8.52 -8.37 12.75
N ASP A 92 -7.82 -8.94 13.74
CA ASP A 92 -8.23 -10.19 14.39
C ASP A 92 -9.57 -10.06 15.12
N ALA A 93 -9.92 -8.85 15.57
CA ALA A 93 -11.20 -8.55 16.22
C ALA A 93 -12.35 -8.37 15.21
N GLY A 94 -12.02 -7.96 13.98
CA GLY A 94 -13.00 -7.71 12.93
C GLY A 94 -13.82 -6.44 13.13
N ASP A 95 -13.37 -5.51 13.97
CA ASP A 95 -14.09 -4.29 14.32
C ASP A 95 -14.09 -3.25 13.19
N LEU A 96 -13.15 -3.33 12.24
CA LEU A 96 -13.07 -2.40 11.11
C LEU A 96 -14.29 -2.43 10.20
N GLN A 97 -15.05 -3.53 10.20
CA GLN A 97 -16.30 -3.64 9.45
C GLN A 97 -17.33 -2.57 9.85
N TYR A 98 -17.26 -2.03 11.07
CA TYR A 98 -18.18 -0.98 11.54
C TYR A 98 -17.72 0.43 11.12
N PHE A 99 -16.54 0.55 10.53
CA PHE A 99 -15.91 1.82 10.12
C PHE A 99 -15.72 1.90 8.59
N GLN A 100 -16.49 1.15 7.81
CA GLN A 100 -16.46 1.18 6.34
C GLN A 100 -16.74 2.58 5.78
N ASP A 101 -17.68 3.32 6.36
CA ASP A 101 -17.96 4.70 5.95
C ASP A 101 -16.73 5.60 6.09
N LEU A 102 -15.93 5.37 7.13
CA LEU A 102 -14.69 6.09 7.35
C LEU A 102 -13.62 5.68 6.33
N LEU A 103 -13.57 4.40 5.94
CA LEU A 103 -12.73 3.91 4.84
C LEU A 103 -13.07 4.70 3.57
N PHE A 104 -14.33 4.67 3.11
CA PHE A 104 -14.74 5.34 1.88
C PHE A 104 -14.52 6.86 1.93
N LYS A 105 -14.80 7.50 3.07
CA LYS A 105 -14.51 8.93 3.27
C LYS A 105 -13.03 9.27 3.22
N SER A 106 -12.16 8.34 3.60
CA SER A 106 -10.71 8.52 3.60
C SER A 106 -10.08 8.31 2.23
N LEU A 107 -10.78 7.69 1.28
CA LEU A 107 -10.30 7.47 -0.08
C LEU A 107 -10.28 8.76 -0.90
N ARG A 108 -9.40 8.78 -1.90
CA ARG A 108 -9.36 9.83 -2.91
C ARG A 108 -10.67 9.90 -3.71
N GLU A 109 -10.95 11.08 -4.25
CA GLU A 109 -12.15 11.35 -5.03
C GLU A 109 -12.19 10.56 -6.34
N GLY A 110 -13.41 10.32 -6.85
CA GLY A 110 -13.63 9.56 -8.09
C GLY A 110 -13.53 8.05 -7.93
N HIS A 111 -13.38 7.53 -6.70
CA HIS A 111 -13.39 6.09 -6.45
C HIS A 111 -14.76 5.48 -6.71
N ARG A 112 -14.79 4.22 -7.16
CA ARG A 112 -16.01 3.42 -7.32
C ARG A 112 -15.87 2.13 -6.54
N TYR A 113 -16.82 1.86 -5.64
CA TYR A 113 -16.90 0.59 -4.94
C TYR A 113 -17.75 -0.42 -5.73
N GLU A 114 -17.24 -1.64 -5.89
CA GLU A 114 -17.91 -2.80 -6.46
C GLU A 114 -18.18 -3.81 -5.33
N PRO A 115 -19.39 -3.82 -4.74
CA PRO A 115 -19.69 -4.60 -3.54
C PRO A 115 -19.53 -6.10 -3.73
N THR A 116 -19.89 -6.62 -4.90
CA THR A 116 -19.84 -8.06 -5.22
C THR A 116 -18.42 -8.63 -5.21
N GLU A 117 -17.41 -7.80 -5.44
CA GLU A 117 -16.00 -8.21 -5.49
C GLU A 117 -15.17 -7.64 -4.34
N PHE A 118 -15.79 -6.90 -3.39
CA PHE A 118 -15.11 -6.16 -2.32
C PHE A 118 -13.93 -5.33 -2.86
N LYS A 119 -14.18 -4.63 -3.97
CA LYS A 119 -13.15 -4.00 -4.77
C LYS A 119 -13.47 -2.53 -4.98
N ILE A 120 -12.51 -1.67 -4.70
CA ILE A 120 -12.56 -0.25 -4.98
C ILE A 120 -11.69 0.02 -6.21
N ILE A 121 -12.24 0.72 -7.20
CA ILE A 121 -11.49 1.23 -8.34
C ILE A 121 -11.17 2.70 -8.09
N LEU A 122 -9.88 3.03 -8.05
CA LEU A 122 -9.34 4.38 -7.98
C LEU A 122 -8.82 4.76 -9.37
N PRO A 123 -9.19 5.93 -9.91
CA PRO A 123 -8.75 6.35 -11.22
C PRO A 123 -7.24 6.59 -11.28
N GLU A 124 -6.70 6.63 -12.50
CA GLU A 124 -5.34 7.10 -12.75
C GLU A 124 -5.16 8.54 -12.22
N ILE A 125 -4.02 8.82 -11.59
CA ILE A 125 -3.72 10.15 -11.06
C ILE A 125 -2.30 10.61 -11.42
N THR A 126 -2.13 11.91 -11.54
CA THR A 126 -0.81 12.55 -11.48
C THR A 126 -0.54 12.92 -10.03
N PHE A 127 0.45 12.26 -9.42
CA PHE A 127 0.91 12.55 -8.08
C PHE A 127 2.12 13.47 -8.13
N VAL A 128 2.10 14.54 -7.34
CA VAL A 128 3.23 15.45 -7.19
C VAL A 128 3.86 15.20 -5.83
N SER A 129 5.08 14.67 -5.81
CA SER A 129 5.79 14.44 -4.56
C SER A 129 6.25 15.75 -3.91
N PRO A 130 6.61 15.75 -2.62
CA PRO A 130 7.09 16.94 -1.91
C PRO A 130 8.30 17.64 -2.57
N ASN A 131 9.12 16.89 -3.30
CA ASN A 131 10.25 17.42 -4.08
C ASN A 131 9.84 17.92 -5.49
N LYS A 132 8.53 18.15 -5.74
CA LYS A 132 7.95 18.64 -6.99
C LYS A 132 8.19 17.75 -8.21
N ARG A 133 8.41 16.45 -8.01
CA ARG A 133 8.45 15.49 -9.11
C ARG A 133 7.03 15.04 -9.42
N GLU A 134 6.66 15.13 -10.68
CA GLU A 134 5.41 14.56 -11.16
C GLU A 134 5.59 13.09 -11.48
N MET A 135 4.68 12.28 -10.97
CA MET A 135 4.67 10.84 -11.14
C MET A 135 3.27 10.41 -11.54
N LYS A 136 3.19 9.58 -12.57
CA LYS A 136 1.92 9.05 -13.04
C LYS A 136 1.62 7.75 -12.29
N ILE A 137 0.56 7.77 -11.49
CA ILE A 137 0.06 6.57 -10.80
C ILE A 137 -1.08 6.00 -11.65
N PRO A 138 -0.92 4.79 -12.21
CA PRO A 138 -1.97 4.12 -12.98
C PRO A 138 -3.20 3.83 -12.13
N GLU A 139 -4.31 3.47 -12.79
CA GLU A 139 -5.55 3.07 -12.12
C GLU A 139 -5.29 1.93 -11.12
N ILE A 140 -5.90 1.99 -9.94
CA ILE A 140 -5.73 1.00 -8.87
C ILE A 140 -7.05 0.28 -8.61
N ALA A 141 -7.04 -1.04 -8.73
CA ALA A 141 -8.07 -1.91 -8.19
C ALA A 141 -7.61 -2.40 -6.81
N LEU A 142 -8.20 -1.80 -5.78
CA LEU A 142 -7.94 -2.07 -4.37
C LEU A 142 -8.97 -3.09 -3.85
N TYR A 143 -8.52 -4.30 -3.51
CA TYR A 143 -9.34 -5.30 -2.83
C TYR A 143 -9.33 -5.01 -1.33
N VAL A 144 -10.51 -4.90 -0.73
CA VAL A 144 -10.73 -4.42 0.65
C VAL A 144 -11.57 -5.39 1.47
N HIS A 145 -11.55 -6.67 1.09
CA HIS A 145 -12.38 -7.69 1.72
C HIS A 145 -12.17 -7.73 3.25
N ASP A 146 -10.93 -7.79 3.72
CA ASP A 146 -10.57 -7.85 5.15
C ASP A 146 -10.91 -6.56 5.92
N ALA A 147 -11.11 -5.45 5.21
CA ALA A 147 -11.51 -4.17 5.81
C ALA A 147 -13.03 -4.02 5.92
N ILE A 148 -13.80 -4.83 5.17
CA ILE A 148 -15.26 -4.72 5.05
C ILE A 148 -15.96 -5.90 5.74
N LEU A 149 -15.39 -7.10 5.65
CA LEU A 149 -15.92 -8.29 6.28
C LEU A 149 -14.88 -8.93 7.20
N PRO A 150 -15.26 -9.27 8.44
CA PRO A 150 -14.41 -10.07 9.30
C PRO A 150 -14.33 -11.48 8.71
N GLN A 151 -13.16 -11.90 8.26
CA GLN A 151 -12.90 -13.29 7.93
C GLN A 151 -11.55 -13.69 8.51
N GLU A 152 -11.53 -14.80 9.25
CA GLU A 152 -10.30 -15.46 9.69
C GLU A 152 -9.44 -15.96 8.50
N THR A 153 -10.01 -16.03 7.29
CA THR A 153 -9.31 -16.50 6.10
C THR A 153 -9.81 -15.80 4.84
N LEU A 154 -8.96 -14.96 4.23
CA LEU A 154 -9.23 -14.31 2.95
C LEU A 154 -9.18 -15.33 1.79
N VAL A 155 -10.33 -15.71 1.25
CA VAL A 155 -10.40 -16.57 0.05
C VAL A 155 -10.40 -15.71 -1.22
N LEU A 156 -9.22 -15.54 -1.82
CA LEU A 156 -9.06 -14.84 -3.10
C LEU A 156 -9.33 -15.77 -4.29
N SER A 157 -9.99 -15.24 -5.33
CA SER A 157 -10.13 -15.98 -6.59
C SER A 157 -8.76 -16.29 -7.21
N GLY A 158 -8.61 -17.43 -7.88
CA GLY A 158 -7.36 -17.79 -8.56
C GLY A 158 -6.91 -16.74 -9.60
N ARG A 159 -7.86 -15.98 -10.18
CA ARG A 159 -7.56 -14.84 -11.07
C ARG A 159 -6.97 -13.66 -10.30
N THR A 160 -7.48 -13.37 -9.11
CA THR A 160 -6.98 -12.30 -8.22
C THR A 160 -5.60 -12.66 -7.69
N ILE A 161 -5.38 -13.91 -7.25
CA ILE A 161 -4.08 -14.39 -6.80
C ILE A 161 -3.02 -14.20 -7.90
N ARG A 162 -3.29 -14.64 -9.14
CA ARG A 162 -2.34 -14.46 -10.27
C ARG A 162 -2.03 -13.00 -10.59
N LYS A 163 -2.92 -12.08 -10.24
CA LYS A 163 -2.74 -10.63 -10.44
C LYS A 163 -2.00 -9.97 -9.28
N LEU A 164 -2.22 -10.41 -8.05
CA LEU A 164 -1.56 -9.90 -6.84
C LEU A 164 -0.15 -10.45 -6.69
N PHE A 165 0.04 -11.68 -7.14
CA PHE A 165 1.29 -12.41 -7.14
C PHE A 165 1.54 -12.77 -8.60
N GLU A 166 2.18 -11.88 -9.35
CA GLU A 166 2.71 -12.21 -10.69
C GLU A 166 3.36 -13.61 -10.59
N LYS A 167 3.22 -14.44 -11.62
CA LYS A 167 4.06 -15.65 -11.71
C LYS A 167 5.51 -15.17 -11.74
N SER A 168 6.17 -15.17 -10.59
CA SER A 168 7.61 -15.27 -10.57
C SER A 168 7.88 -16.61 -11.24
N ALA A 169 8.31 -16.55 -12.50
CA ALA A 169 9.08 -17.65 -13.02
C ALA A 169 10.35 -17.67 -12.17
N LEU A 170 10.29 -18.34 -11.01
CA LEU A 170 11.46 -18.96 -10.45
C LEU A 170 11.93 -19.91 -11.56
N ARG A 171 12.79 -19.39 -12.44
CA ARG A 171 13.75 -20.22 -13.16
C ARG A 171 14.65 -20.78 -12.07
N THR A 172 14.18 -21.80 -11.37
CA THR A 172 15.09 -22.68 -10.65
C THR A 172 16.03 -23.23 -11.72
N GLN A 173 17.27 -22.76 -11.71
CA GLN A 173 18.36 -23.28 -12.54
C GLN A 173 18.82 -24.68 -12.09
N TYR A 174 18.05 -25.35 -11.25
CA TYR A 174 18.34 -26.71 -10.82
C TYR A 174 17.47 -27.67 -11.62
N SER A 175 18.03 -28.16 -12.73
CA SER A 175 17.65 -29.46 -13.26
C SER A 175 18.22 -30.51 -12.32
N PHE A 176 17.38 -31.26 -11.62
CA PHE A 176 17.81 -32.55 -11.11
C PHE A 176 17.82 -33.49 -12.32
N ALA A 177 19.03 -33.92 -12.70
CA ALA A 177 19.18 -35.00 -13.67
C ALA A 177 18.52 -36.26 -13.09
N SER A 178 17.64 -36.87 -13.88
CA SER A 178 17.08 -38.20 -13.68
C SER A 178 18.13 -39.28 -13.79
#